data_AF-A0A8J7VWA1-F1
#
_entry.id   AF-A0A8J7VWA1-F1
#
_cell.length_a   1.000
_cell.length_b   1.000
_cell.length_c   1.000
_cell.angle_alpha   90.00
_cell.angle_beta   90.00
_cell.angle_gamma   90.00
#
_symmetry.space_group_name_H-M   'P 1'
#
loop_
_entity.id
_entity.type
_entity.pdbx_description
1 polymer ?
#
loop_
_entity_poly.entity_id
_entity_poly.type
_entity_poly.pdbx_seq_one_letter_code
_entity_poly.pdbx_strand_id
1 'polypeptide(L)' 'MSSLRTARISPQKARLVADQVRGLPVARALDLLKFSDKKAAHLIYKV' A
#
# COMPACT_ATOMS: atom_id res chain seq x y z
N MET A 1 -3.21 14.04 1.62
CA MET A 1 -3.15 12.83 0.77
C MET A 1 -1.87 12.88 -0.04
N SER A 2 -0.84 12.13 0.36
CA SER A 2 0.35 11.93 -0.45
C SER A 2 -0.02 11.10 -1.69
N SER A 3 0.43 11.51 -2.88
CA SER A 3 0.06 10.88 -4.16
C SER A 3 1.28 10.45 -4.97
N LEU A 4 1.41 9.15 -5.25
CA LEU A 4 2.39 8.63 -6.21
C LEU A 4 1.82 8.69 -7.63
N ARG A 5 2.34 9.61 -8.45
CA ARG A 5 1.86 9.84 -9.82
C ARG A 5 2.47 8.91 -10.88
N THR A 6 3.65 8.34 -10.64
CA THR A 6 4.45 7.60 -11.63
C THR A 6 4.75 6.15 -11.22
N ALA A 7 3.88 5.53 -10.41
CA ALA A 7 4.05 4.15 -10.00
C ALA A 7 3.84 3.18 -11.20
N ARG A 8 4.86 2.37 -11.52
CA ARG A 8 4.78 1.32 -12.56
C ARG A 8 4.03 0.07 -12.06
N ILE A 9 2.74 0.23 -11.80
CA ILE A 9 1.81 -0.83 -11.41
C ILE A 9 0.39 -0.51 -11.91
N SER A 10 -0.38 -1.53 -12.26
CA SER A 10 -1.80 -1.34 -12.56
C SER A 10 -2.53 -0.74 -11.35
N PRO A 11 -3.38 0.28 -11.54
CA PRO A 11 -4.15 0.91 -10.47
C PRO A 11 -4.93 -0.09 -9.63
N GLN A 12 -5.50 -1.14 -10.26
CA GLN A 12 -6.29 -2.15 -9.57
C GLN A 12 -5.46 -2.93 -8.54
N LYS A 13 -4.21 -3.28 -8.87
CA LYS A 13 -3.32 -4.01 -7.95
C LYS A 13 -2.93 -3.15 -6.74
N ALA A 14 -2.74 -1.85 -6.94
CA ALA A 14 -2.48 -0.92 -5.84
C ALA A 14 -3.72 -0.72 -4.95
N ARG A 15 -4.89 -0.56 -5.57
CA ARG A 15 -6.16 -0.32 -4.86
C ARG A 15 -6.50 -1.46 -3.90
N LEU A 16 -6.36 -2.70 -4.35
CA LEU A 16 -6.58 -3.89 -3.51
C LEU A 16 -5.74 -3.89 -2.22
N VAL A 17 -4.50 -3.40 -2.26
CA VAL A 17 -3.64 -3.33 -1.07
C VAL A 17 -3.95 -2.09 -0.23
N ALA A 18 -4.24 -0.95 -0.87
CA ALA A 18 -4.63 0.27 -0.17
C ALA A 18 -5.95 0.09 0.60
N ASP A 19 -6.89 -0.68 0.04
CA ASP A 19 -8.16 -1.00 0.68
C ASP A 19 -7.96 -1.93 1.90
N GLN A 20 -6.95 -2.81 1.88
CA GLN A 20 -6.63 -3.69 3.02
C GLN A 20 -6.15 -2.95 4.27
N VAL A 21 -5.51 -1.79 4.10
CA VAL A 21 -4.96 -0.99 5.21
C VAL A 21 -5.82 0.23 5.57
N ARG A 22 -6.88 0.50 4.80
CA ARG A 22 -7.77 1.63 5.06
C ARG A 22 -8.52 1.43 6.37
N GLY A 23 -8.41 2.39 7.29
CA GLY A 23 -9.09 2.35 8.60
C GLY A 23 -8.38 1.49 9.65
N LEU A 24 -7.23 0.89 9.35
CA LEU A 24 -6.40 0.22 10.35
C LEU A 24 -5.54 1.24 11.12
N PRO A 25 -5.19 0.96 12.39
CA PRO A 25 -4.17 1.71 13.10
C PRO A 25 -2.84 1.69 12.33
N VAL A 26 -2.12 2.82 12.33
CA VAL A 26 -0.88 2.99 11.56
C VAL A 26 0.13 1.88 11.84
N ALA A 27 0.32 1.49 13.11
CA ALA A 27 1.24 0.41 13.47
C ALA A 27 0.89 -0.92 12.76
N ARG A 28 -0.38 -1.33 12.81
CA ARG A 28 -0.86 -2.55 12.15
C ARG A 28 -0.74 -2.45 10.63
N ALA A 29 -1.03 -1.28 10.07
CA ALA A 29 -0.89 -1.05 8.63
C ALA A 29 0.57 -1.19 8.18
N LEU A 30 1.53 -0.65 8.95
CA LEU A 30 2.96 -0.77 8.66
C LEU A 30 3.42 -2.22 8.72
N ASP A 31 3.01 -2.98 9.73
CA ASP A 31 3.36 -4.41 9.83
C ASP A 31 2.81 -5.21 8.65
N LEU A 32 1.54 -5.01 8.30
CA LEU A 32 0.92 -5.68 7.15
C LEU A 32 1.61 -5.34 5.82
N LEU A 33 1.99 -4.08 5.62
CA LEU A 33 2.68 -3.66 4.39
C LEU A 33 4.12 -4.15 4.34
N LYS A 34 4.79 -4.22 5.49
CA LYS A 34 6.20 -4.65 5.61
C LYS A 34 6.40 -6.14 5.31
N PHE A 35 5.46 -6.99 5.73
CA PHE A 35 5.53 -8.44 5.53
C PHE A 35 4.69 -8.95 4.34
N SER A 36 4.21 -8.06 3.48
CA SER A 36 3.44 -8.48 2.30
C SER A 36 4.34 -8.72 1.08
N ASP A 37 4.20 -9.88 0.47
CA ASP A 37 4.87 -10.25 -0.79
C ASP A 37 4.35 -9.48 -2.01
N LYS A 38 3.32 -8.64 -1.84
CA LYS A 38 2.75 -7.86 -2.94
C LYS A 38 3.65 -6.67 -3.25
N LYS A 39 4.09 -6.54 -4.50
CA LYS A 39 4.80 -5.33 -5.02
C LYS A 39 4.08 -4.02 -4.66
N ALA A 40 2.74 -4.03 -4.68
CA ALA A 40 1.92 -2.89 -4.30
C ALA A 40 2.12 -2.46 -2.84
N ALA A 41 2.37 -3.40 -1.92
CA ALA A 41 2.57 -3.11 -0.51
C ALA A 41 3.85 -2.30 -0.28
N HIS A 42 4.95 -2.68 -0.94
CA HIS A 42 6.20 -1.91 -0.91
C HIS A 42 6.03 -0.49 -1.47
N LEU A 43 5.20 -0.31 -2.50
CA LEU A 43 4.91 1.01 -3.05
C LEU A 43 4.10 1.85 -2.07
N ILE A 44 3.10 1.28 -1.40
CA ILE A 44 2.24 1.97 -0.43
C ILE A 44 2.98 2.26 0.87
N TYR A 45 3.88 1.38 1.30
CA TYR A 45 4.72 1.56 2.49
C TYR A 45 5.64 2.80 2.41
N LYS A 46 6.00 3.23 1.19
CA LYS A 46 6.92 4.34 0.94
C LYS A 46 6.22 5.73 0.89
N VAL A 47 4.88 5.77 0.92
CA VAL A 47 4.04 6.98 0.68
C VAL A 47 3.59 7.62 1.98
#